data_AF-A0A090T3B3-F1
#
_entry.id   AF-A0A090T3B3-F1
#
_cell.length_a   1.000
_cell.length_b   1.000
_cell.length_c   1.000
_cell.angle_alpha   90.00
_cell.angle_beta   90.00
_cell.angle_gamma   90.00
#
_symmetry.space_group_name_H-M   'P 1'
#
loop_
_entity.id
_entity.type
_entity.pdbx_description
1 polymer ?
#
loop_
_entity_poly.entity_id
_entity_poly.type
_entity_poly.pdbx_seq_one_letter_code
_entity_poly.pdbx_strand_id
1 'polypeptide(L)'
;MKMTLPDSVNIVEVGARDGLQNEPRVSLETKVALIDSLSQSGLRYIETGAFVSPKRVPQMADSDRVFQNIQRKPGITYSASLPMFGV
;
A
#
# COMPACT_ATOMS: atom_id res chain seq x y z
N MET A 1 37.48 -5.17 -0.53
CA MET A 1 36.47 -5.80 0.34
C MET A 1 35.54 -6.62 -0.52
N LYS A 2 35.31 -7.90 -0.20
CA LYS A 2 34.34 -8.74 -0.91
C LYS A 2 32.98 -8.48 -0.25
N MET A 3 32.03 -7.88 -0.97
CA MET A 3 30.66 -7.71 -0.44
C MET A 3 29.92 -9.03 -0.59
N THR A 4 29.53 -9.63 0.55
CA THR A 4 28.62 -10.77 0.58
C THR A 4 27.20 -10.22 0.49
N LEU A 5 26.46 -10.60 -0.55
CA LEU A 5 25.06 -10.24 -0.70
C LEU A 5 24.15 -11.25 0.01
N PRO A 6 22.95 -10.85 0.45
CA PRO A 6 21.99 -11.78 1.01
C PRO A 6 21.42 -12.72 -0.06
N ASP A 7 21.09 -13.95 0.34
CA ASP A 7 20.50 -14.97 -0.53
C ASP A 7 19.05 -14.64 -0.95
N SER A 8 18.40 -13.72 -0.24
CA SER A 8 17.05 -13.25 -0.58
C SER A 8 16.81 -11.82 -0.09
N VAL A 9 15.89 -11.13 -0.75
CA VAL A 9 15.42 -9.80 -0.37
C VAL A 9 13.90 -9.79 -0.25
N ASN A 10 13.38 -8.87 0.55
CA ASN A 10 11.95 -8.59 0.60
C ASN A 10 11.67 -7.25 -0.06
N ILE A 11 10.79 -7.24 -1.05
CA ILE A 11 10.31 -6.02 -1.67
C ILE A 11 9.02 -5.61 -0.94
N VAL A 12 9.04 -4.40 -0.40
CA VAL A 12 7.87 -3.77 0.21
C VAL A 12 7.35 -2.74 -0.79
N GLU A 13 6.22 -3.06 -1.43
CA GLU A 13 5.58 -2.18 -2.39
C GLU A 13 4.78 -1.10 -1.66
N VAL A 14 5.06 0.17 -1.94
CA VAL A 14 4.45 1.32 -1.25
C VAL A 14 3.71 2.27 -2.20
N GLY A 15 3.67 1.97 -3.49
CA GLY A 15 3.06 2.81 -4.52
C GLY A 15 1.58 3.09 -4.28
N ALA A 16 0.82 2.10 -3.81
CA ALA A 16 -0.60 2.27 -3.49
C ALA A 16 -0.88 3.17 -2.27
N ARG A 17 0.13 3.41 -1.41
CA ARG A 17 0.05 4.33 -0.26
C ARG A 17 0.92 5.57 -0.48
N ASP A 18 2.23 5.42 -0.30
CA ASP A 18 3.20 6.52 -0.31
C ASP A 18 3.31 7.16 -1.70
N GLY A 19 3.23 6.35 -2.76
CA GLY A 19 3.15 6.85 -4.13
C GLY A 19 1.90 7.71 -4.32
N LEU A 20 0.71 7.11 -4.22
CA LEU A 20 -0.56 7.82 -4.45
C LEU A 20 -0.83 8.97 -3.49
N GLN A 21 -0.23 8.99 -2.30
CA GLN A 21 -0.32 10.13 -1.38
C GLN A 21 0.29 11.40 -1.98
N ASN A 22 1.35 11.27 -2.78
CA ASN A 22 2.10 12.39 -3.36
C ASN A 22 1.64 12.76 -4.80
N GLU A 23 0.62 12.08 -5.31
CA GLU A 23 0.09 12.26 -6.66
C GLU A 23 -1.30 12.91 -6.65
N PRO A 24 -1.79 13.38 -7.82
CA PRO A 24 -3.19 13.76 -7.98
C PRO A 24 -4.13 12.63 -7.55
N ARG A 25 -5.27 13.00 -6.96
CA ARG A 25 -6.23 12.03 -6.47
C ARG A 25 -6.78 11.16 -7.61
N VAL A 26 -6.66 9.86 -7.43
CA VAL A 26 -7.27 8.84 -8.30
C VAL A 26 -8.56 8.29 -7.69
N SER A 27 -9.39 7.67 -8.52
CA SER A 27 -10.65 7.07 -8.07
C SER A 27 -10.42 5.82 -7.20
N LEU A 28 -11.44 5.43 -6.45
CA LEU A 28 -11.42 4.21 -5.64
C LEU A 28 -11.16 2.98 -6.53
N GLU A 29 -11.83 2.91 -7.68
CA GLU A 29 -11.75 1.81 -8.63
C GLU A 29 -10.33 1.68 -9.18
N THR A 30 -9.67 2.80 -9.48
CA THR A 30 -8.27 2.80 -9.91
C THR A 30 -7.33 2.28 -8.83
N LYS A 31 -7.55 2.64 -7.56
CA LYS A 31 -6.74 2.13 -6.44
C LYS A 31 -6.89 0.62 -6.29
N VAL A 32 -8.13 0.14 -6.31
CA VAL A 32 -8.42 -1.30 -6.21
C VAL A 32 -7.79 -2.06 -7.37
N ALA A 33 -7.97 -1.57 -8.60
CA ALA A 33 -7.37 -2.19 -9.79
C ALA A 33 -5.83 -2.23 -9.74
N LEU A 34 -5.19 -1.17 -9.23
CA LEU A 34 -3.75 -1.13 -9.02
C LEU A 34 -3.31 -2.23 -8.02
N ILE A 35 -3.93 -2.29 -6.85
CA ILE A 35 -3.56 -3.25 -5.79
C ILE A 35 -3.83 -4.69 -6.21
N ASP A 36 -4.93 -4.96 -6.91
CA ASP A 36 -5.25 -6.28 -7.44
C ASP A 36 -4.24 -6.72 -8.52
N SER A 37 -3.75 -5.77 -9.33
CA SER A 37 -2.69 -6.02 -10.30
C SER A 37 -1.33 -6.26 -9.64
N LEU A 38 -0.97 -5.48 -8.61
CA LEU A 38 0.22 -5.69 -7.80
C LEU A 38 0.20 -7.06 -7.11
N SER A 39 -0.99 -7.53 -6.69
CA SER A 39 -1.18 -8.86 -6.11
C SER A 39 -0.92 -10.00 -7.11
N GLN A 40 -0.74 -9.72 -8.40
CA GLN A 40 -0.41 -10.70 -9.45
C GLN A 40 1.08 -10.74 -9.79
N SER A 41 1.90 -9.82 -9.28
CA SER A 41 3.31 -9.68 -9.69
C SER A 41 4.29 -10.58 -8.93
N GLY A 42 3.83 -11.29 -7.89
CA GLY A 42 4.69 -12.08 -7.00
C GLY A 42 5.18 -11.33 -5.76
N LEU A 43 4.74 -10.09 -5.55
CA LEU A 43 4.97 -9.35 -4.31
C LEU A 43 4.36 -10.09 -3.10
N ARG A 44 5.05 -10.02 -1.97
CA ARG A 44 4.59 -10.59 -0.69
C ARG A 44 4.11 -9.55 0.31
N TYR A 45 4.35 -8.27 0.02
CA TYR A 45 4.01 -7.17 0.91
C TYR A 45 3.60 -5.94 0.10
N ILE A 46 2.39 -5.44 0.33
CA ILE A 46 1.84 -4.26 -0.32
C ILE A 46 1.27 -3.32 0.75
N GLU A 47 1.82 -2.14 0.87
CA GLU A 47 1.24 -1.07 1.66
C GLU A 47 0.07 -0.44 0.90
N THR A 48 -1.13 -0.79 1.34
CA THR A 48 -2.39 -0.64 0.59
C THR A 48 -3.08 0.70 0.85
N GLY A 49 -2.79 1.36 1.97
CA GLY A 49 -3.39 2.64 2.32
C GLY A 49 -2.95 3.16 3.68
N ALA A 50 -3.63 4.20 4.17
CA ALA A 50 -3.33 4.80 5.47
C ALA A 50 -4.60 5.32 6.15
N PHE A 51 -4.78 4.99 7.43
CA PHE A 51 -5.89 5.50 8.23
C PHE A 51 -5.45 6.78 8.95
N VAL A 52 -5.32 7.83 8.14
CA VAL A 52 -4.91 9.18 8.55
C VAL A 52 -6.10 10.14 8.45
N SER A 53 -5.93 11.38 8.92
CA SER A 53 -6.98 12.39 8.77
C SER A 53 -7.23 12.69 7.28
N PRO A 54 -8.46 12.51 6.77
CA PRO A 54 -8.78 12.77 5.36
C PRO A 54 -8.71 14.26 4.99
N LYS A 55 -8.75 15.16 5.98
CA LYS A 55 -8.52 16.60 5.77
C LYS A 55 -7.05 16.91 5.47
N ARG A 56 -6.12 16.16 6.07
CA ARG A 56 -4.67 16.34 5.89
C ARG A 56 -4.12 15.56 4.70
N VAL A 57 -4.69 14.37 4.45
CA VAL A 57 -4.27 13.50 3.35
C VAL A 57 -5.52 13.04 2.59
N PRO A 58 -6.12 13.90 1.75
CA PRO A 58 -7.35 13.59 1.04
C PRO A 58 -7.22 12.42 0.05
N GLN A 59 -6.00 12.13 -0.41
CA GLN A 59 -5.70 10.98 -1.26
C GLN A 59 -5.97 9.64 -0.56
N MET A 60 -5.87 9.57 0.77
CA MET A 60 -6.04 8.33 1.55
C MET A 60 -7.40 8.22 2.24
N ALA A 61 -8.33 9.14 1.95
CA ALA A 61 -9.62 9.26 2.63
C ALA A 61 -10.57 8.05 2.48
N ASP A 62 -10.34 7.20 1.48
CA ASP A 62 -11.14 6.03 1.11
C ASP A 62 -10.41 4.70 1.38
N SER A 63 -9.36 4.72 2.22
CA SER A 63 -8.56 3.52 2.54
C SER A 63 -9.42 2.37 3.07
N ASP A 64 -10.43 2.66 3.90
CA ASP A 64 -11.39 1.66 4.40
C ASP A 64 -12.11 0.93 3.25
N ARG A 65 -12.59 1.69 2.26
CA ARG A 65 -13.27 1.17 1.08
C ARG A 65 -12.31 0.39 0.18
N VAL A 66 -11.05 0.83 0.05
CA VAL A 66 -10.02 0.06 -0.67
C VAL A 66 -9.89 -1.33 -0.04
N PHE A 67 -9.71 -1.41 1.28
CA PHE A 67 -9.55 -2.70 1.98
C PHE A 67 -10.76 -3.64 1.88
N GLN A 68 -11.96 -3.09 1.69
CA GLN A 68 -13.19 -3.85 1.49
C GLN A 68 -13.33 -4.40 0.05
N ASN A 69 -12.69 -3.76 -0.94
CA ASN A 69 -12.92 -4.05 -2.36
C ASN A 69 -11.76 -4.79 -3.04
N ILE A 70 -10.56 -4.85 -2.43
CA ILE A 70 -9.43 -5.60 -3.00
C ILE A 70 -9.62 -7.12 -2.90
N GLN A 71 -9.09 -7.83 -3.89
CA GLN A 71 -9.05 -9.29 -3.91
C GLN A 71 -7.78 -9.80 -3.23
N ARG A 72 -7.88 -10.06 -1.93
CA ARG A 72 -6.74 -10.51 -1.12
C ARG A 72 -6.29 -11.90 -1.53
N LYS A 73 -5.00 -12.05 -1.84
CA LYS A 73 -4.40 -13.35 -2.11
C LYS A 73 -3.72 -13.94 -0.87
N PRO A 74 -3.80 -15.27 -0.66
CA PRO A 74 -3.04 -15.95 0.38
C PRO A 74 -1.53 -15.69 0.23
N GLY A 75 -0.84 -15.49 1.35
CA GLY A 75 0.61 -15.28 1.38
C GLY A 75 1.07 -13.85 1.08
N ILE A 76 0.16 -12.90 0.84
CA ILE A 76 0.46 -11.47 0.70
C ILE A 76 0.01 -10.72 1.95
N THR A 77 0.89 -9.88 2.49
CA THR A 77 0.53 -8.92 3.54
C THR A 77 0.02 -7.64 2.90
N TYR A 78 -1.21 -7.27 3.26
CA TYR A 78 -1.82 -5.98 2.89
C TYR A 78 -1.84 -5.10 4.14
N SER A 79 -0.92 -4.14 4.22
CA SER A 79 -0.77 -3.28 5.40
C SER A 79 -1.35 -1.89 5.19
N ALA A 80 -1.67 -1.22 6.29
CA ALA A 80 -1.97 0.21 6.30
C ALA A 80 -1.13 0.94 7.33
N SER A 81 -0.74 2.17 7.01
CA SER A 81 -0.11 3.07 7.97
C SER A 81 -1.14 3.64 8.94
N LEU A 82 -0.81 3.60 10.22
CA LEU A 82 -1.53 4.28 11.30
C LEU A 82 -0.59 5.36 11.86
N PRO A 83 -0.94 6.64 11.78
CA PRO A 83 -0.16 7.67 12.46
C PRO A 83 -0.32 7.49 13.97
N MET A 84 0.79 7.41 14.70
CA MET A 84 0.78 7.64 16.13
C MET A 84 0.70 9.16 16.34
N PHE A 85 -0.50 9.69 16.55
CA PHE A 85 -0.62 11.03 17.12
C PHE A 85 -0.27 10.92 18.60
N GLY A 86 0.74 11.68 19.03
CA GLY A 86 1.35 11.56 20.36
C GLY A 86 0.34 11.52 21.50
N VAL A 87 0.63 10.63 22.45
CA VAL A 87 0.63 10.99 23.88
C VAL A 87 1.55 12.19 24.11
#